data_AF-A0A1V5XJT1-F1
#
_entry.id   AF-A0A1V5XJT1-F1
#
_cell.length_a   1.000
_cell.length_b   1.000
_cell.length_c   1.000
_cell.angle_alpha   90.00
_cell.angle_beta   90.00
_cell.angle_gamma   90.00
#
_symmetry.space_group_name_H-M   'P 1'
#
loop_
_entity.id
_entity.type
_entity.pdbx_description
1 polymer ?
#
loop_
_entity_poly.entity_id
_entity_poly.type
_entity_poly.pdbx_seq_one_letter_code
_entity_poly.pdbx_strand_id
1 'polypeptide(L)'
;MPSKRLNYIAIRFMPHTAAERRIAMTYEILFAGFGGQGILFSGKVAAYAGLMGDMEVSWLPSYGPEMRGGTANCHVIISDSPVGSPIVNNPTDLVAMNLPSFTKFEKTVLTGGNIIADSSLISIKPDRDDINFYPIPATQMASDMEIPKLANMIIFGKLIAVSKFATMETVRKAVEKSVPPSKKELIEVNMKAIEAGYNYIG
;
A
#
# COMPACT_ATOMS: atom_id res chain seq x y z
N MET A 1 -19.92 9.28 22.58
CA MET A 1 -19.34 9.52 21.23
C MET A 1 -19.60 8.29 20.38
N PRO A 2 -20.28 8.37 19.22
CA PRO A 2 -20.59 7.18 18.44
C PRO A 2 -19.33 6.66 17.74
N SER A 3 -19.03 5.39 18.00
CA SER A 3 -18.02 4.59 17.33
C SER A 3 -18.38 4.43 15.83
N LYS A 4 -17.65 5.14 14.95
CA LYS A 4 -17.72 4.89 13.50
C LYS A 4 -16.95 3.59 13.21
N ARG A 5 -17.68 2.48 13.04
CA ARG A 5 -17.13 1.23 12.50
C ARG A 5 -16.82 1.42 11.02
N LEU A 6 -15.64 0.99 10.58
CA LEU A 6 -15.25 0.90 9.17
C LEU A 6 -16.01 -0.24 8.49
N ASN A 7 -17.24 0.02 8.05
CA ASN A 7 -17.83 -0.74 6.97
C ASN A 7 -17.93 0.25 5.80
N TYR A 8 -16.99 0.13 4.85
CA TYR A 8 -16.80 1.02 3.70
C TYR A 8 -16.39 2.46 4.07
N ILE A 9 -15.15 2.86 3.74
CA ILE A 9 -14.81 4.30 3.71
C ILE A 9 -15.56 4.86 2.51
N ALA A 10 -16.62 5.63 2.78
CA ALA A 10 -17.38 6.34 1.77
C ALA A 10 -16.49 7.38 1.09
N ILE A 11 -16.64 7.49 -0.23
CA ILE A 11 -16.05 8.53 -1.07
C ILE A 11 -16.38 9.88 -0.41
N ARG A 12 -15.35 10.61 0.03
CA ARG A 12 -15.52 11.99 0.46
C ARG A 12 -15.53 12.84 -0.82
N PHE A 13 -16.47 13.77 -0.89
CA PHE A 13 -16.54 14.76 -1.96
C PHE A 13 -16.41 16.13 -1.29
N MET A 14 -15.29 16.82 -1.51
CA MET A 14 -15.20 18.26 -1.23
C MET A 14 -15.57 19.05 -2.50
N PRO A 15 -16.44 20.08 -2.43
CA PRO A 15 -16.78 20.88 -3.59
C PRO A 15 -15.61 21.80 -3.96
N HIS A 16 -15.13 21.72 -5.20
CA HIS A 16 -14.15 22.67 -5.75
C HIS A 16 -14.75 23.42 -6.96
N THR A 17 -14.55 24.73 -6.96
CA THR A 17 -14.89 25.65 -8.05
C THR A 17 -13.95 25.46 -9.23
N ALA A 18 -14.50 25.58 -10.45
CA ALA A 18 -13.78 25.36 -11.70
C ALA A 18 -12.64 26.37 -11.89
N ALA A 19 -11.40 25.92 -11.75
CA ALA A 19 -10.20 26.63 -12.17
C ALA A 19 -9.25 25.60 -12.79
N GLU A 20 -8.85 25.85 -14.04
CA GLU A 20 -7.77 25.24 -14.84
C GLU A 20 -7.60 23.71 -14.74
N ARG A 21 -7.77 23.00 -15.87
CA ARG A 21 -7.50 21.55 -15.96
C ARG A 21 -6.00 21.25 -15.76
N ARG A 22 -5.57 21.27 -14.51
CA ARG A 22 -4.36 20.59 -14.05
C ARG A 22 -4.62 19.09 -14.15
N ILE A 23 -3.66 18.33 -14.67
CA ILE A 23 -3.72 16.86 -14.59
C ILE A 23 -3.69 16.53 -13.09
N ALA A 24 -4.76 15.91 -12.61
CA ALA A 24 -4.87 15.49 -11.21
C ALA A 24 -3.70 14.57 -10.86
N MET A 25 -3.07 14.80 -9.72
CA MET A 25 -2.05 13.90 -9.19
C MET A 25 -2.77 12.74 -8.50
N THR A 26 -2.72 11.57 -9.13
CA THR A 26 -3.38 10.35 -8.64
C THR A 26 -2.37 9.22 -8.51
N TYR A 27 -2.33 8.60 -7.34
CA TYR A 27 -1.61 7.37 -7.07
C TYR A 27 -2.60 6.22 -7.06
N GLU A 28 -2.41 5.26 -7.96
CA GLU A 28 -3.22 4.05 -8.05
C GLU A 28 -2.38 2.85 -7.63
N ILE A 29 -2.54 2.43 -6.38
CA ILE A 29 -1.68 1.47 -5.72
C ILE A 29 -2.43 0.14 -5.61
N LEU A 30 -1.80 -0.94 -6.07
CA LEU A 30 -2.28 -2.30 -5.89
C LEU A 30 -1.37 -3.07 -4.93
N PHE A 31 -1.89 -3.42 -3.76
CA PHE A 31 -1.22 -4.33 -2.84
C PHE A 31 -1.66 -5.76 -3.13
N ALA A 32 -0.75 -6.72 -3.25
CA ALA A 32 -1.10 -8.09 -3.57
C ALA A 32 -0.20 -9.12 -2.86
N GLY A 33 -0.83 -10.20 -2.38
CA GLY A 33 -0.15 -11.30 -1.70
C GLY A 33 -1.10 -12.42 -1.28
N PHE A 34 -0.72 -13.18 -0.28
CA PHE A 34 -1.55 -14.22 0.34
C PHE A 34 -2.29 -13.66 1.56
N GLY A 35 -3.43 -14.28 1.87
CA GLY A 35 -4.10 -14.10 3.16
C GLY A 35 -3.11 -14.37 4.30
N GLY A 36 -3.00 -13.42 5.23
CA GLY A 36 -2.04 -13.47 6.34
C GLY A 36 -0.78 -12.62 6.15
N GLN A 37 -0.44 -12.20 4.92
CA GLN A 37 0.70 -11.30 4.66
C GLN A 37 0.39 -9.81 4.89
N GLY A 38 -0.69 -9.47 5.62
CA GLY A 38 -0.97 -8.07 5.97
C GLY A 38 -1.42 -7.15 4.82
N ILE A 39 -1.79 -7.68 3.65
CA ILE A 39 -2.16 -6.90 2.44
C ILE A 39 -3.22 -5.84 2.71
N LEU A 40 -4.33 -6.22 3.35
CA LEU A 40 -5.42 -5.29 3.68
C LEU A 40 -4.98 -4.23 4.69
N PHE A 41 -4.09 -4.58 5.61
CA PHE A 41 -3.56 -3.64 6.60
C PHE A 41 -2.66 -2.61 5.93
N SER A 42 -1.74 -3.01 5.04
CA SER A 42 -0.91 -2.09 4.26
C SER A 42 -1.76 -1.13 3.42
N GLY A 43 -2.79 -1.64 2.74
CA GLY A 43 -3.72 -0.80 1.98
C GLY A 43 -4.49 0.18 2.88
N LYS A 44 -4.91 -0.26 4.08
CA LYS A 44 -5.59 0.60 5.05
C LYS A 44 -4.68 1.72 5.56
N VAL A 45 -3.42 1.42 5.82
CA VAL A 45 -2.41 2.42 6.23
C VAL A 45 -2.15 3.41 5.09
N ALA A 46 -2.05 2.96 3.83
CA ALA A 46 -1.93 3.86 2.67
C ALA A 46 -3.11 4.84 2.58
N ALA A 47 -4.34 4.33 2.65
CA ALA A 47 -5.54 5.15 2.57
C ALA A 47 -5.62 6.18 3.72
N TYR A 48 -5.29 5.76 4.94
CA TYR A 48 -5.23 6.71 6.06
C TYR A 48 -4.11 7.74 5.89
N ALA A 49 -2.95 7.37 5.35
CA ALA A 49 -1.86 8.31 5.11
C ALA A 49 -2.27 9.39 4.09
N GLY A 50 -2.97 9.00 3.01
CA GLY A 50 -3.58 9.94 2.07
C GLY A 50 -4.59 10.87 2.74
N LEU A 51 -5.49 10.34 3.58
CA LEU A 51 -6.45 11.16 4.35
C LEU A 51 -5.76 12.15 5.30
N MET A 52 -4.64 11.77 5.91
CA MET A 52 -3.86 12.67 6.80
C MET A 52 -3.10 13.75 6.02
N GLY A 53 -2.93 13.57 4.71
CA GLY A 53 -2.38 14.55 3.77
C GLY A 53 -3.45 15.33 3.01
N ASP A 54 -4.69 15.35 3.49
CA ASP A 54 -5.83 16.05 2.89
C ASP A 54 -6.15 15.64 1.43
N MET A 55 -5.85 14.40 1.06
CA MET A 55 -6.16 13.82 -0.25
C MET A 55 -7.51 13.09 -0.24
N GLU A 56 -8.13 12.98 -1.41
CA GLU A 56 -9.27 12.09 -1.64
C GLU A 56 -8.79 10.64 -1.78
N VAL A 57 -9.50 9.70 -1.16
CA VAL A 57 -9.06 8.30 -1.12
C VAL A 57 -10.16 7.31 -1.46
N SER A 58 -9.76 6.20 -2.08
CA SER A 58 -10.54 4.96 -2.15
C SER A 58 -9.74 3.79 -1.62
N TRP A 59 -10.41 2.88 -0.94
CA TRP A 59 -9.83 1.64 -0.41
C TRP A 59 -10.78 0.48 -0.68
N LEU A 60 -10.39 -0.42 -1.58
CA LEU A 60 -11.17 -1.57 -1.99
C LEU A 60 -10.36 -2.86 -1.73
N PRO A 61 -10.63 -3.56 -0.61
CA PRO A 61 -10.03 -4.85 -0.35
C PRO A 61 -10.72 -5.93 -1.22
N SER A 62 -9.95 -6.88 -1.71
CA SER A 62 -10.44 -8.06 -2.41
C SER A 62 -9.76 -9.30 -1.85
N TYR A 63 -10.55 -10.27 -1.46
CA TYR A 63 -10.07 -11.53 -0.90
C TYR A 63 -10.97 -12.67 -1.37
N GLY A 64 -10.35 -13.81 -1.68
CA GLY A 64 -11.10 -15.01 -2.02
C GLY A 64 -11.85 -15.58 -0.81
N PRO A 65 -12.86 -16.45 -1.03
CA PRO A 65 -13.57 -17.16 0.05
C PRO A 65 -12.65 -18.03 0.93
N GLU A 66 -11.42 -18.27 0.50
CA GLU A 66 -10.36 -19.04 1.16
C GLU A 66 -9.49 -18.16 2.09
N MET A 67 -10.10 -17.38 3.00
CA MET A 67 -9.39 -16.39 3.85
C MET A 67 -8.24 -16.93 4.74
N ARG A 68 -7.87 -18.22 4.63
CA ARG A 68 -6.56 -18.76 5.04
C ARG A 68 -5.89 -19.40 3.82
N GLY A 69 -4.79 -18.82 3.37
CA GLY A 69 -3.94 -19.38 2.30
C GLY A 69 -4.29 -18.93 0.88
N GLY A 70 -5.48 -18.39 0.63
CA GLY A 70 -5.86 -17.85 -0.68
C GLY A 70 -5.20 -16.50 -1.01
N THR A 71 -5.44 -16.00 -2.21
CA THR A 71 -4.94 -14.68 -2.64
C THR A 71 -5.71 -13.53 -2.00
N ALA A 72 -5.00 -12.48 -1.61
CA ALA A 72 -5.55 -11.22 -1.16
C ALA A 72 -4.93 -10.08 -1.96
N ASN A 73 -5.74 -9.13 -2.40
CA ASN A 73 -5.27 -7.88 -2.98
C ASN A 73 -6.08 -6.69 -2.46
N CYS A 74 -5.57 -5.49 -2.62
CA CYS A 74 -6.21 -4.28 -2.18
C CYS A 74 -5.89 -3.13 -3.12
N HIS A 75 -6.93 -2.54 -3.70
CA HIS A 75 -6.82 -1.37 -4.55
C HIS A 75 -6.93 -0.13 -3.67
N VAL A 76 -5.96 0.77 -3.79
CA VAL A 76 -5.92 2.04 -3.05
C VAL A 76 -5.70 3.16 -4.05
N ILE A 77 -6.56 4.16 -4.03
CA ILE A 77 -6.43 5.36 -4.87
C ILE A 77 -6.27 6.53 -3.93
N ILE A 78 -5.29 7.39 -4.20
CA ILE A 78 -5.02 8.62 -3.46
C ILE A 78 -4.89 9.74 -4.49
N SER A 79 -5.77 10.73 -4.45
CA SER A 79 -5.85 11.77 -5.48
C SER A 79 -6.08 13.15 -4.88
N ASP A 80 -5.57 14.19 -5.54
CA ASP A 80 -5.89 15.59 -5.24
C ASP A 80 -7.26 16.02 -5.83
N SER A 81 -8.00 15.07 -6.40
CA SER A 81 -9.32 15.27 -6.99
C SER A 81 -10.27 14.11 -6.63
N PRO A 82 -11.61 14.27 -6.77
CA PRO A 82 -12.56 13.24 -6.42
C PRO A 82 -12.32 11.91 -7.17
N VAL A 83 -12.32 10.80 -6.43
CA VAL A 83 -12.13 9.45 -6.98
C VAL A 83 -13.42 8.95 -7.63
N GLY A 84 -13.39 8.77 -8.96
CA GLY A 84 -14.57 8.34 -9.74
C GLY A 84 -14.84 6.83 -9.73
N SER A 85 -13.83 5.99 -9.49
CA SER A 85 -13.96 4.53 -9.42
C SER A 85 -13.01 3.98 -8.36
N PRO A 86 -13.42 2.99 -7.56
CA PRO A 86 -12.54 2.39 -6.56
C PRO A 86 -11.62 1.30 -7.12
N ILE A 87 -11.77 0.92 -8.40
CA ILE A 87 -11.02 -0.17 -9.04
C ILE A 87 -9.79 0.39 -9.75
N VAL A 88 -8.62 -0.12 -9.37
CA VAL A 88 -7.34 0.11 -10.07
C VAL A 88 -7.12 -0.99 -11.11
N ASN A 89 -7.22 -0.64 -12.40
CA ASN A 89 -6.93 -1.57 -13.50
C ASN A 89 -5.47 -1.47 -13.96
N ASN A 90 -4.90 -0.28 -13.89
CA ASN A 90 -3.57 0.03 -14.38
C ASN A 90 -2.79 0.78 -13.29
N PRO A 91 -2.26 0.07 -12.29
CA PRO A 91 -1.63 0.72 -11.15
C PRO A 91 -0.40 1.55 -11.55
N THR A 92 -0.23 2.70 -10.89
CA THR A 92 1.03 3.44 -10.86
C THR A 92 2.07 2.70 -10.02
N ASP A 93 1.61 1.98 -8.99
CA ASP A 93 2.47 1.25 -8.06
C ASP A 93 1.88 -0.13 -7.73
N LEU A 94 2.67 -1.17 -7.93
CA LEU A 94 2.37 -2.54 -7.48
C LEU A 94 3.25 -2.90 -6.29
N VAL A 95 2.64 -3.33 -5.19
CA VAL A 95 3.33 -3.97 -4.06
C VAL A 95 3.04 -5.45 -4.08
N ALA A 96 4.04 -6.26 -4.44
CA ALA A 96 3.91 -7.72 -4.56
C ALA A 96 4.66 -8.45 -3.43
N MET A 97 3.92 -9.18 -2.60
CA MET A 97 4.45 -9.93 -1.46
C MET A 97 4.73 -11.42 -1.75
N ASN A 98 4.38 -11.91 -2.95
CA ASN A 98 4.66 -13.28 -3.38
C ASN A 98 4.68 -13.42 -4.90
N LEU A 99 5.25 -14.54 -5.36
CA LEU A 99 5.41 -14.84 -6.78
C LEU A 99 4.08 -14.92 -7.55
N PRO A 100 3.03 -15.65 -7.10
CA PRO A 100 1.76 -15.69 -7.85
C PRO A 100 1.11 -14.32 -8.06
N SER A 101 1.19 -13.43 -7.06
CA SER A 101 0.65 -12.08 -7.15
C SER A 101 1.46 -11.21 -8.09
N PHE A 102 2.79 -11.32 -8.03
CA PHE A 102 3.67 -10.65 -8.98
C PHE A 102 3.34 -11.06 -10.41
N THR A 103 3.33 -12.37 -10.72
CA THR A 103 3.03 -12.88 -12.07
C THR A 103 1.65 -12.46 -12.56
N LYS A 104 0.67 -12.35 -11.65
CA LYS A 104 -0.70 -11.96 -12.00
C LYS A 104 -0.83 -10.48 -12.39
N PHE A 105 -0.12 -9.59 -11.70
CA PHE A 105 -0.36 -8.14 -11.78
C PHE A 105 0.77 -7.35 -12.43
N GLU A 106 1.96 -7.92 -12.63
CA GLU A 106 3.11 -7.21 -13.22
C GLU A 106 2.78 -6.57 -14.58
N LYS A 107 2.06 -7.29 -15.45
CA LYS A 107 1.67 -6.79 -16.78
C LYS A 107 0.63 -5.67 -16.74
N THR A 108 -0.07 -5.46 -15.63
CA THR A 108 -1.12 -4.43 -15.54
C THR A 108 -0.54 -3.06 -15.18
N VAL A 109 0.67 -3.02 -14.63
CA VAL A 109 1.35 -1.78 -14.23
C VAL A 109 1.56 -0.87 -15.43
N LEU A 110 1.27 0.43 -15.25
CA LEU A 110 1.46 1.43 -16.30
C LEU A 110 2.93 1.56 -16.69
N THR A 111 3.19 1.94 -17.93
CA THR A 111 4.52 2.37 -18.39
C THR A 111 5.03 3.50 -17.50
N GLY A 112 6.28 3.39 -17.03
CA GLY A 112 6.91 4.27 -16.06
C GLY A 112 6.46 4.03 -14.61
N GLY A 113 5.55 3.10 -14.36
CA GLY A 113 5.08 2.72 -13.04
C GLY A 113 6.13 1.95 -12.23
N ASN A 114 5.83 1.74 -10.95
CA ASN A 114 6.73 1.11 -10.00
C ASN A 114 6.24 -0.28 -9.59
N ILE A 115 7.17 -1.23 -9.46
CA ILE A 115 6.92 -2.49 -8.80
C ILE A 115 7.86 -2.61 -7.61
N ILE A 116 7.29 -2.72 -6.41
CA ILE A 116 8.01 -3.01 -5.18
C ILE A 116 7.73 -4.47 -4.83
N ALA A 117 8.75 -5.32 -4.84
CA ALA A 117 8.59 -6.76 -4.71
C ALA A 117 9.41 -7.34 -3.56
N ASP A 118 8.80 -8.24 -2.78
CA ASP A 118 9.51 -8.99 -1.74
C ASP A 118 10.46 -10.03 -2.37
N SER A 119 11.73 -9.67 -2.50
CA SER A 119 12.74 -10.52 -3.15
C SER A 119 13.13 -11.75 -2.34
N SER A 120 12.71 -11.85 -1.07
CA SER A 120 12.83 -13.08 -0.29
C SER A 120 11.90 -14.18 -0.82
N LEU A 121 10.80 -13.81 -1.47
CA LEU A 121 9.75 -14.73 -1.96
C LEU A 121 9.54 -14.68 -3.48
N ILE A 122 10.15 -13.69 -4.15
CA ILE A 122 10.06 -13.47 -5.59
C ILE A 122 11.49 -13.45 -6.16
N SER A 123 11.84 -14.50 -6.89
CA SER A 123 13.18 -14.69 -7.47
C SER A 123 13.29 -14.26 -8.94
N ILE A 124 12.19 -13.77 -9.54
CA ILE A 124 12.13 -13.34 -10.93
C ILE A 124 12.06 -11.82 -11.05
N LYS A 125 12.39 -11.31 -12.24
CA LYS A 125 12.24 -9.90 -12.62
C LYS A 125 11.05 -9.72 -13.57
N PRO A 126 10.57 -8.49 -13.76
CA PRO A 126 9.59 -8.17 -14.79
C PRO A 126 10.13 -8.55 -16.18
N ASP A 127 9.23 -8.94 -17.09
CA ASP A 127 9.55 -9.33 -18.47
C ASP A 127 9.41 -8.14 -19.44
N ARG A 128 9.65 -6.93 -18.91
CA ARG A 128 9.50 -5.65 -19.59
C ARG A 128 10.49 -4.64 -18.99
N ASP A 129 10.90 -3.67 -19.79
CA ASP A 129 11.95 -2.69 -19.48
C ASP A 129 11.42 -1.27 -19.26
N ASP A 130 10.12 -1.05 -19.48
CA ASP A 130 9.46 0.25 -19.39
C ASP A 130 8.87 0.54 -18.00
N ILE A 131 9.28 -0.19 -16.96
CA ILE A 131 8.85 -0.01 -15.57
C ILE A 131 10.04 0.09 -14.62
N ASN A 132 9.82 0.70 -13.45
CA ASN A 132 10.81 0.75 -12.40
C ASN A 132 10.64 -0.43 -11.44
N PHE A 133 11.66 -1.28 -11.30
CA PHE A 133 11.61 -2.45 -10.43
C PHE A 133 12.47 -2.28 -9.17
N TYR A 134 11.85 -2.39 -8.01
CA TYR A 134 12.46 -2.22 -6.69
C TYR A 134 12.33 -3.51 -5.85
N PRO A 135 13.27 -4.46 -5.98
CA PRO A 135 13.32 -5.63 -5.11
C PRO A 135 13.75 -5.22 -3.69
N ILE A 136 13.10 -5.77 -2.67
CA ILE A 136 13.48 -5.61 -1.27
C ILE A 136 13.27 -6.94 -0.53
N PRO A 137 14.23 -7.46 0.24
CA PRO A 137 14.10 -8.74 0.94
C PRO A 137 13.29 -8.56 2.22
N ALA A 138 12.04 -8.11 2.10
CA ALA A 138 11.21 -7.65 3.21
C ALA A 138 10.91 -8.77 4.21
N THR A 139 10.65 -10.00 3.75
CA THR A 139 10.44 -11.14 4.65
C THR A 139 11.70 -11.50 5.41
N GLN A 140 12.87 -11.50 4.75
CA GLN A 140 14.14 -11.74 5.42
C GLN A 140 14.44 -10.64 6.46
N MET A 141 14.32 -9.37 6.08
CA MET A 141 14.54 -8.25 7.00
C MET A 141 13.62 -8.33 8.23
N ALA A 142 12.34 -8.68 8.04
CA ALA A 142 11.40 -8.86 9.13
C ALA A 142 11.82 -10.01 10.07
N SER A 143 12.36 -11.10 9.52
CA SER A 143 12.90 -12.21 10.32
C SER A 143 14.13 -11.77 11.13
N ASP A 144 15.08 -11.09 10.49
CA ASP A 144 16.33 -10.65 11.11
C ASP A 144 16.08 -9.61 12.22
N MET A 145 15.01 -8.82 12.10
CA MET A 145 14.56 -7.86 13.09
C MET A 145 13.66 -8.46 14.18
N GLU A 146 13.47 -9.78 14.20
CA GLU A 146 12.61 -10.51 15.15
C GLU A 146 11.13 -10.06 15.11
N ILE A 147 10.67 -9.59 13.94
CA ILE A 147 9.30 -9.13 13.68
C ILE A 147 8.71 -9.80 12.43
N PRO A 148 8.74 -11.15 12.29
CA PRO A 148 8.45 -11.86 11.04
C PRO A 148 7.04 -11.61 10.46
N LYS A 149 6.12 -11.06 11.26
CA LYS A 149 4.76 -10.70 10.81
C LYS A 149 4.66 -9.33 10.14
N LEU A 150 5.74 -8.56 10.05
CA LEU A 150 5.75 -7.16 9.60
C LEU A 150 6.50 -6.93 8.28
N ALA A 151 6.78 -7.97 7.51
CA ALA A 151 7.34 -7.84 6.15
C ALA A 151 6.50 -6.88 5.27
N ASN A 152 5.19 -6.88 5.45
CA ASN A 152 4.24 -5.99 4.77
C ASN A 152 4.42 -4.50 5.11
N MET A 153 4.99 -4.20 6.27
CA MET A 153 5.29 -2.83 6.70
C MET A 153 6.68 -2.39 6.28
N ILE A 154 7.64 -3.32 6.18
CA ILE A 154 8.94 -3.07 5.57
C ILE A 154 8.75 -2.71 4.09
N ILE A 155 8.04 -3.54 3.32
CA ILE A 155 7.80 -3.23 1.90
C ILE A 155 7.00 -1.93 1.73
N PHE A 156 6.08 -1.64 2.66
CA PHE A 156 5.33 -0.37 2.67
C PHE A 156 6.26 0.83 2.85
N GLY A 157 7.26 0.74 3.73
CA GLY A 157 8.29 1.77 3.85
C GLY A 157 9.00 2.07 2.54
N LYS A 158 9.38 1.02 1.80
CA LYS A 158 10.00 1.17 0.48
C LYS A 158 9.05 1.83 -0.54
N LEU A 159 7.77 1.47 -0.52
CA LEU A 159 6.74 2.14 -1.32
C LEU A 159 6.70 3.64 -1.03
N ILE A 160 6.71 4.07 0.25
CA ILE A 160 6.68 5.50 0.61
C ILE A 160 7.91 6.23 0.05
N ALA A 161 9.11 5.63 0.16
CA ALA A 161 10.34 6.23 -0.36
C ALA A 161 10.32 6.43 -1.89
N VAL A 162 9.71 5.48 -2.61
CA VAL A 162 9.62 5.49 -4.08
C VAL A 162 8.51 6.43 -4.57
N SER A 163 7.28 6.19 -4.12
CA SER A 163 6.06 6.85 -4.63
C SER A 163 5.86 8.27 -4.07
N LYS A 164 6.34 8.54 -2.86
CA LYS A 164 6.24 9.84 -2.17
C LYS A 164 4.81 10.39 -2.06
N PHE A 165 3.79 9.54 -2.09
CA PHE A 165 2.40 9.97 -1.92
C PHE A 165 2.09 10.47 -0.49
N ALA A 166 2.95 10.16 0.48
CA ALA A 166 2.78 10.52 1.89
C ALA A 166 4.13 10.83 2.55
N THR A 167 4.08 11.56 3.66
CA THR A 167 5.24 11.83 4.53
C THR A 167 5.28 10.85 5.70
N MET A 168 6.46 10.67 6.31
CA MET A 168 6.59 9.84 7.51
C MET A 168 5.70 10.33 8.67
N GLU A 169 5.40 11.62 8.74
CA GLU A 169 4.45 12.17 9.71
C GLU A 169 3.02 11.68 9.44
N THR A 170 2.54 11.80 8.20
CA THR A 170 1.20 11.30 7.82
C THR A 170 1.09 9.79 7.97
N VAL A 171 2.19 9.07 7.69
CA VAL A 171 2.28 7.61 7.88
C VAL A 171 2.16 7.23 9.35
N ARG A 172 2.84 7.93 10.26
CA ARG A 172 2.71 7.69 11.70
C ARG A 172 1.26 7.85 12.17
N LYS A 173 0.61 8.97 11.80
CA LYS A 173 -0.82 9.21 12.10
C LYS A 173 -1.71 8.11 11.52
N ALA A 174 -1.39 7.61 10.32
CA ALA A 174 -2.11 6.52 9.69
C ALA A 174 -1.97 5.18 10.41
N VAL A 175 -0.77 4.86 10.90
CA VAL A 175 -0.51 3.67 11.73
C VAL A 175 -1.29 3.76 13.04
N GLU A 176 -1.21 4.89 13.75
CA GLU A 176 -1.97 5.14 14.98
C GLU A 176 -3.48 4.95 14.78
N LYS A 177 -4.01 5.37 13.63
CA LYS A 177 -5.42 5.20 13.29
C LYS A 177 -5.79 3.78 12.87
N SER A 178 -4.85 3.06 12.28
CA SER A 178 -5.06 1.72 11.73
C SER A 178 -4.96 0.63 12.79
N VAL A 179 -4.09 0.82 13.79
CA VAL A 179 -3.87 -0.09 14.91
C VAL A 179 -5.02 0.03 15.93
N PRO A 180 -5.58 -1.09 16.43
CA PRO A 180 -6.61 -1.05 17.47
C PRO A 180 -6.10 -0.37 18.75
N PRO A 181 -6.94 0.39 19.47
CA PRO A 181 -6.55 1.05 20.72
C PRO A 181 -6.03 0.10 21.81
N SER A 182 -6.39 -1.19 21.75
CA SER A 182 -5.91 -2.23 22.66
C SER A 182 -4.52 -2.77 22.34
N LYS A 183 -3.91 -2.33 21.24
CA LYS A 183 -2.62 -2.82 20.73
C LYS A 183 -1.64 -1.68 20.44
N LYS A 184 -1.65 -0.62 21.25
CA LYS A 184 -0.83 0.58 21.03
C LYS A 184 0.67 0.27 20.96
N GLU A 185 1.12 -0.76 21.67
CA GLU A 185 2.48 -1.27 21.60
C GLU A 185 2.93 -1.64 20.19
N LEU A 186 1.99 -1.98 19.30
CA LEU A 186 2.31 -2.29 17.91
C LEU A 186 2.66 -1.05 17.08
N ILE A 187 2.31 0.17 17.51
CA ILE A 187 2.55 1.39 16.73
C ILE A 187 4.05 1.56 16.48
N GLU A 188 4.88 1.55 17.53
CA GLU A 188 6.33 1.74 17.37
C GLU A 188 6.99 0.58 16.62
N VAL A 189 6.52 -0.65 16.82
CA VAL A 189 7.05 -1.82 16.10
C VAL A 189 6.74 -1.71 14.59
N ASN A 190 5.54 -1.25 14.23
CA ASN A 190 5.20 -0.97 12.84
C ASN A 190 6.04 0.18 12.28
N MET A 191 6.22 1.27 13.03
CA MET A 191 7.04 2.41 12.58
C MET A 191 8.50 2.01 12.36
N LYS A 192 9.09 1.19 13.24
CA LYS A 192 10.44 0.64 13.06
C LYS A 192 10.55 -0.19 11.77
N ALA A 193 9.54 -1.01 11.48
CA ALA A 193 9.49 -1.80 10.25
C ALA A 193 9.41 -0.91 9.00
N ILE A 194 8.53 0.11 9.01
CA ILE A 194 8.40 1.08 7.92
C ILE A 194 9.71 1.82 7.71
N GLU A 195 10.35 2.31 8.76
CA GLU A 195 11.61 3.04 8.68
C GLU A 195 12.74 2.19 8.08
N ALA A 196 12.82 0.91 8.47
CA ALA A 196 13.79 -0.02 7.88
C ALA A 196 13.60 -0.18 6.37
N GLY A 197 12.35 -0.27 5.90
CA GLY A 197 12.04 -0.35 4.48
C GLY A 197 12.23 0.98 3.72
N TYR A 198 11.89 2.10 4.36
CA TYR A 198 12.06 3.44 3.79
C TYR A 198 13.53 3.75 3.53
N ASN A 199 14.41 3.35 4.45
CA ASN A 199 15.85 3.54 4.37
C ASN A 199 16.59 2.44 3.59
N TYR A 200 15.88 1.41 3.09
CA TYR A 200 16.51 0.32 2.35
C TYR A 200 17.03 0.79 0.99
N ILE A 201 18.35 0.77 0.84
CA ILE A 201 19.06 1.01 -0.42
C ILE A 201 19.48 -0.37 -0.96
N GLY A 202 18.95 -0.72 -2.13
CA GLY A 202 19.19 -1.98 -2.83
C GLY A 202 18.93 -1.82 -4.31
#